data_AF-A0A537PYD7-F1
#
_entry.id   AF-A0A537PYD7-F1
#
_cell.length_a   1.000
_cell.length_b   1.000
_cell.length_c   1.000
_cell.angle_alpha   90.00
_cell.angle_beta   90.00
_cell.angle_gamma   90.00
#
_symmetry.space_group_name_H-M   'P 1'
#
loop_
_entity.id
_entity.type
_entity.pdbx_description
1 polymer ?
#
loop_
_entity_poly.entity_id
_entity_poly.type
_entity_poly.pdbx_seq_one_letter_code
_entity_poly.pdbx_strand_id
1 'polypeptide(L)'
;MSGAAPADAGLGREKSSRLLLGRDGRKILIGIVLIVLVVFGQKLYGMATASSRLDPALRDAAEARNVIVVLDFMPDRFHNERIAAYGTFAGRDGALNRYRLRSVTPENLRQLAAIPWVARIEPMR
;
A
#
# COMPACT_ATOMS: atom_id res chain seq x y z
N MET A 1 -4.84 -66.67 -51.77
CA MET A 1 -5.29 -66.36 -50.40
C MET A 1 -4.89 -64.94 -50.10
N SER A 2 -5.89 -64.12 -49.80
CA SER A 2 -5.82 -62.67 -49.61
C SER A 2 -5.11 -62.32 -48.30
N GLY A 3 -4.31 -61.27 -48.28
CA GLY A 3 -3.63 -60.76 -47.09
C GLY A 3 -2.96 -59.41 -47.39
N ALA A 4 -3.78 -58.37 -47.56
CA ALA A 4 -3.32 -57.01 -47.75
C ALA A 4 -2.63 -56.47 -46.48
N ALA A 5 -1.44 -55.90 -46.64
CA ALA A 5 -0.79 -55.09 -45.61
C ALA A 5 -1.43 -53.68 -45.61
N PRO A 6 -1.84 -53.12 -44.47
CA PRO A 6 -2.17 -51.71 -44.42
C PRO A 6 -0.90 -50.89 -44.25
N ALA A 7 -0.65 -50.04 -45.25
CA ALA A 7 0.16 -48.85 -45.12
C ALA A 7 -0.77 -47.69 -44.75
N ASP A 8 -0.67 -47.18 -43.53
CA ASP A 8 -1.21 -45.87 -43.14
C ASP A 8 -0.14 -45.08 -42.39
N ALA A 9 0.71 -44.45 -43.19
CA ALA A 9 1.54 -43.35 -42.75
C ALA A 9 0.66 -42.11 -42.48
N GLY A 10 0.82 -41.54 -41.27
CA GLY A 10 0.63 -40.13 -40.99
C GLY A 10 -0.80 -39.70 -40.64
N LEU A 11 -0.94 -39.06 -39.48
CA LEU A 11 -1.10 -37.60 -39.38
C LEU A 11 -1.82 -37.20 -38.08
N GLY A 12 -1.15 -36.34 -37.32
CA GLY A 12 -1.81 -35.41 -36.40
C GLY A 12 -2.00 -35.96 -35.00
N ARG A 13 -1.73 -35.23 -33.93
CA ARG A 13 -1.52 -33.79 -33.83
C ARG A 13 -0.89 -33.54 -32.46
N GLU A 14 0.39 -33.23 -32.44
CA GLU A 14 0.87 -32.24 -31.47
C GLU A 14 -0.10 -31.06 -31.51
N LYS A 15 -0.75 -30.77 -30.36
CA LYS A 15 -1.22 -29.46 -29.89
C LYS A 15 -2.35 -29.62 -28.89
N SER A 16 -2.14 -30.38 -27.81
CA SER A 16 -2.94 -30.24 -26.58
C SER A 16 -2.24 -29.34 -25.56
N SER A 17 -1.77 -28.17 -26.01
CA SER A 17 -1.12 -27.18 -25.14
C SER A 17 -1.49 -25.73 -25.49
N ARG A 18 -2.41 -25.51 -26.43
CA ARG A 18 -2.71 -24.16 -26.95
C ARG A 18 -4.13 -23.66 -26.69
N LEU A 19 -4.91 -24.30 -25.81
CA LEU A 19 -6.28 -23.87 -25.52
C LEU A 19 -6.53 -23.42 -24.07
N LEU A 20 -5.62 -23.69 -23.13
CA LEU A 20 -5.76 -23.21 -21.75
C LEU A 20 -5.19 -21.79 -21.53
N LEU A 21 -4.48 -21.22 -22.52
CA LEU A 21 -3.68 -20.01 -22.32
C LEU A 21 -4.45 -18.69 -22.50
N GLY A 22 -5.60 -18.69 -23.18
CA GLY A 22 -6.32 -17.44 -23.47
C GLY A 22 -7.29 -17.00 -22.38
N ARG A 23 -8.18 -17.91 -21.95
CA ARG A 23 -9.28 -17.60 -21.03
C ARG A 23 -8.94 -17.89 -19.58
N ASP A 24 -8.19 -18.95 -19.31
CA ASP A 24 -7.75 -19.29 -17.94
C ASP A 24 -6.50 -18.50 -17.54
N GLY A 25 -5.58 -18.25 -18.47
CA GLY A 25 -4.49 -17.28 -18.28
C GLY A 25 -4.99 -15.88 -17.89
N ARG A 26 -6.07 -15.39 -18.52
CA ARG A 26 -6.70 -14.12 -18.14
C ARG A 26 -7.31 -14.16 -16.74
N LYS A 27 -7.97 -15.24 -16.34
CA LYS A 27 -8.51 -15.38 -14.96
C LYS A 27 -7.38 -15.43 -13.93
N ILE A 28 -6.30 -16.15 -14.21
CA ILE A 28 -5.12 -16.23 -13.35
C ILE A 28 -4.49 -14.84 -13.23
N LEU A 29 -4.32 -14.12 -14.34
CA LEU A 29 -3.80 -12.76 -14.33
C LEU A 29 -4.71 -11.81 -13.51
N ILE A 30 -6.03 -11.88 -13.70
CA ILE A 30 -7.00 -11.12 -12.90
C ILE A 30 -6.89 -11.48 -11.42
N GLY A 31 -6.76 -12.76 -11.09
CA GLY A 31 -6.58 -13.24 -9.72
C GLY A 31 -5.29 -12.70 -9.08
N ILE A 32 -4.17 -12.75 -9.81
CA ILE A 32 -2.89 -12.20 -9.37
C ILE A 32 -2.99 -10.68 -9.16
N VAL A 33 -3.59 -9.96 -10.11
CA VAL A 33 -3.80 -8.51 -10.00
C VAL A 33 -4.67 -8.19 -8.79
N LEU A 34 -5.76 -8.91 -8.55
CA LEU A 34 -6.62 -8.75 -7.37
C LEU A 34 -5.84 -8.97 -6.07
N ILE A 35 -5.06 -10.05 -5.99
CA ILE A 35 -4.23 -10.34 -4.82
C ILE A 35 -3.22 -9.22 -4.58
N VAL A 36 -2.51 -8.79 -5.62
CA VAL A 36 -1.56 -7.67 -5.53
C VAL A 36 -2.28 -6.40 -5.07
N LEU A 37 -3.46 -6.10 -5.59
CA LEU A 37 -4.21 -4.89 -5.26
C LEU A 37 -4.76 -4.95 -3.83
N VAL A 38 -5.14 -6.11 -3.30
CA VAL A 38 -5.54 -6.25 -1.89
C VAL A 38 -4.33 -6.11 -0.96
N VAL A 39 -3.20 -6.76 -1.28
CA VAL A 39 -2.00 -6.77 -0.43
C VAL A 39 -1.29 -5.41 -0.45
N PHE A 40 -1.19 -4.77 -1.61
CA PHE A 40 -0.42 -3.54 -1.81
C PHE A 40 -1.28 -2.29 -2.00
N GLY A 41 -2.58 -2.41 -2.27
CA GLY A 41 -3.47 -1.27 -2.51
C GLY A 41 -3.54 -0.32 -1.32
N GLN A 42 -3.48 -0.84 -0.10
CA GLN A 42 -3.39 -0.03 1.12
C GLN A 42 -2.14 0.86 1.16
N LYS A 43 -0.98 0.32 0.72
CA LYS A 43 0.28 1.08 0.63
C LYS A 43 0.21 2.13 -0.49
N LEU A 44 -0.31 1.75 -1.65
CA LEU A 44 -0.50 2.65 -2.80
C LEU A 44 -1.45 3.80 -2.46
N TYR A 45 -2.56 3.51 -1.80
CA TYR A 45 -3.52 4.51 -1.33
C TYR A 45 -2.89 5.46 -0.29
N GLY A 46 -2.14 4.91 0.67
CA GLY A 46 -1.40 5.71 1.65
C GLY A 46 -0.38 6.65 1.00
N MET A 47 0.37 6.18 0.00
CA MET A 47 1.33 7.01 -0.74
C MET A 47 0.63 8.10 -1.57
N ALA A 48 -0.45 7.76 -2.27
CA ALA A 48 -1.19 8.71 -3.11
C ALA A 48 -1.84 9.83 -2.30
N THR A 49 -2.30 9.53 -1.08
CA THR A 49 -2.96 10.49 -0.19
C THR A 49 -2.02 11.18 0.79
N ALA A 50 -0.77 10.72 0.94
CA ALA A 50 0.20 11.27 1.89
C ALA A 50 0.38 12.79 1.73
N SER A 51 0.53 13.29 0.50
CA SER A 51 0.70 14.72 0.25
C SER A 51 -0.51 15.55 0.69
N SER A 52 -1.73 15.02 0.50
CA SER A 52 -2.97 15.71 0.91
C SER A 52 -3.15 15.77 2.43
N ARG A 53 -2.50 14.86 3.18
CA ARG A 53 -2.56 14.81 4.66
C ARG A 53 -1.58 15.78 5.33
N LEU A 54 -0.56 16.22 4.60
CA LEU A 54 0.37 17.24 5.07
C LEU A 54 -0.20 18.63 4.79
N ASP A 55 -0.24 19.45 5.85
CA ASP A 55 -0.44 20.89 5.72
C ASP A 55 0.59 21.48 4.71
N PRO A 56 0.18 22.43 3.84
CA PRO A 56 1.09 23.03 2.87
C PRO A 56 2.40 23.57 3.47
N ALA A 57 2.37 24.10 4.70
CA ALA A 57 3.56 24.62 5.38
C ALA A 57 4.61 23.54 5.71
N LEU A 58 4.25 22.26 5.65
CA LEU A 58 5.12 21.13 5.98
C LEU A 58 5.65 20.38 4.76
N ARG A 59 5.11 20.64 3.55
CA ARG A 59 5.45 19.87 2.34
C ARG A 59 6.90 20.06 1.91
N ASP A 60 7.42 21.28 2.06
CA ASP A 60 8.78 21.67 1.65
C ASP A 60 9.72 21.81 2.86
N ALA A 61 9.42 21.14 3.98
CA ALA A 61 10.26 21.20 5.16
C ALA A 61 11.66 20.62 4.87
N ALA A 62 12.69 21.47 4.91
CA ALA A 62 14.09 21.06 4.81
C ALA A 62 14.67 20.61 6.17
N GLU A 63 14.05 21.06 7.27
CA GLU A 63 14.49 20.82 8.64
C GLU A 63 13.42 20.10 9.46
N ALA A 64 13.81 19.61 10.64
CA ALA A 64 12.88 18.99 11.56
C ALA A 64 11.81 19.98 12.04
N ARG A 65 10.55 19.53 12.11
CA ARG A 65 9.40 20.36 12.52
C ARG A 65 8.69 19.75 13.72
N ASN A 66 8.07 20.63 14.51
CA ASN A 66 7.12 20.21 15.55
C ASN A 66 5.73 20.19 14.92
N VAL A 67 4.98 19.12 15.16
CA VAL A 67 3.71 18.87 14.48
C VAL A 67 2.66 18.31 15.42
N ILE A 68 1.41 18.46 15.01
CA ILE A 68 0.25 17.82 15.60
C ILE A 68 -0.23 16.75 14.61
N VAL A 69 -0.15 15.49 15.02
CA VAL A 69 -0.68 14.35 14.24
C VAL A 69 -2.10 14.08 14.69
N VAL A 70 -3.05 14.10 13.75
CA VAL A 70 -4.47 13.91 14.02
C VAL A 70 -4.95 12.58 13.46
N LEU A 71 -5.71 11.84 14.26
CA LEU A 71 -6.33 10.58 13.87
C LEU A 71 -7.86 10.73 13.78
N ASP A 72 -8.49 9.99 12.87
CA ASP A 72 -9.94 9.99 12.66
C ASP A 72 -10.71 9.11 13.67
N PHE A 73 -10.02 8.51 14.64
CA PHE A 73 -10.57 7.56 15.60
C PHE A 73 -9.88 7.71 16.96
N MET A 74 -10.46 7.07 17.99
CA MET A 74 -9.86 7.00 19.31
C MET A 74 -8.71 5.98 19.32
N PRO A 75 -7.47 6.38 19.62
CA PRO A 75 -6.34 5.49 19.49
C PRO A 75 -6.13 4.55 20.68
N ASP A 76 -5.81 3.31 20.37
CA ASP A 76 -5.23 2.36 21.32
C ASP A 76 -3.74 2.60 21.60
N ARG A 77 -3.20 1.91 22.61
CA ARG A 77 -1.79 1.93 23.00
C ARG A 77 -0.82 1.70 21.83
N PHE A 78 -1.13 0.75 20.95
CA PHE A 78 -0.31 0.46 19.77
C PHE A 78 -0.10 1.70 18.88
N HIS A 79 -1.14 2.51 18.68
CA HIS A 79 -1.04 3.72 17.87
C HIS A 79 -0.11 4.75 18.53
N ASN A 80 -0.15 4.85 19.86
CA ASN A 80 0.74 5.75 20.60
C ASN A 80 2.21 5.36 20.38
N GLU A 81 2.53 4.09 20.55
CA GLU A 81 3.89 3.56 20.38
C GLU A 81 4.38 3.75 18.95
N ARG A 82 3.51 3.50 17.97
CA ARG A 82 3.84 3.66 16.56
C ARG A 82 4.05 5.12 16.17
N ILE A 83 3.21 6.05 16.61
CA ILE A 83 3.39 7.49 16.33
C ILE A 83 4.66 8.02 17.01
N ALA A 84 4.95 7.59 18.24
CA ALA A 84 6.12 8.02 18.99
C ALA A 84 7.45 7.58 18.35
N ALA A 85 7.45 6.61 17.43
CA ALA A 85 8.65 6.21 16.69
C ALA A 85 9.15 7.28 15.71
N TYR A 86 8.31 8.26 15.34
CA TYR A 86 8.61 9.26 14.31
C TYR A 86 9.12 10.60 14.85
N GLY A 87 9.15 10.78 16.17
CA GLY A 87 9.63 12.00 16.83
C GLY A 87 9.46 11.94 18.35
N THR A 88 9.79 13.02 19.05
CA THR A 88 9.65 13.04 20.51
C THR A 88 8.20 13.37 20.89
N PHE A 89 7.53 12.43 21.55
CA PHE A 89 6.18 12.64 22.05
C PHE A 89 6.16 13.73 23.13
N ALA A 90 5.37 14.79 22.90
CA ALA A 90 5.27 15.97 23.75
C ALA A 90 3.86 16.15 24.35
N GLY A 91 3.08 15.06 24.40
CA GLY A 91 1.72 15.07 24.94
C GLY A 91 0.64 15.19 23.88
N ARG A 92 -0.54 15.63 24.31
CA ARG A 92 -1.75 15.71 23.49
C ARG A 92 -2.15 17.14 23.22
N ASP A 93 -2.84 17.36 22.10
CA ASP A 93 -3.38 18.66 21.75
C ASP A 93 -4.89 18.70 21.97
N GLY A 94 -5.30 18.92 23.23
CA GLY A 94 -6.71 19.00 23.66
C GLY A 94 -7.45 17.67 23.69
N ALA A 95 -7.29 16.82 22.67
CA ALA A 95 -7.99 15.54 22.50
C ALA A 95 -7.04 14.34 22.41
N LEU A 96 -7.54 13.16 22.80
CA LEU A 96 -6.79 11.90 22.79
C LEU A 96 -6.44 11.38 21.40
N ASN A 97 -7.03 11.90 20.33
CA ASN A 97 -6.67 11.56 18.95
C ASN A 97 -5.69 12.56 18.31
N ARG A 98 -5.19 13.54 19.08
CA ARG A 98 -4.27 14.59 18.61
C ARG A 98 -2.94 14.49 19.37
N TYR A 99 -1.87 14.15 18.66
CA TYR A 99 -0.54 13.91 19.22
C TYR A 99 0.38 15.07 18.92
N ARG A 100 1.05 15.60 19.94
CA ARG A 100 2.15 16.55 19.75
C ARG A 100 3.44 15.77 19.58
N LEU A 101 4.09 15.94 18.44
CA LEU A 101 5.42 15.42 18.17
C LEU A 101 6.41 16.56 17.96
N ARG A 102 7.58 16.44 18.58
CA ARG A 102 8.70 17.35 18.39
C ARG A 102 9.78 16.70 17.55
N SER A 103 10.56 17.55 16.88
CA SER A 103 11.75 17.15 16.12
C SER A 103 11.47 16.07 15.06
N VAL A 104 10.34 16.17 14.36
CA VAL A 104 9.97 15.24 13.29
C VAL A 104 10.75 15.62 12.03
N THR A 105 11.60 14.72 11.55
CA THR A 105 12.42 14.94 10.34
C THR A 105 11.55 14.98 9.08
N PRO A 106 12.03 15.58 7.97
CA PRO A 106 11.29 15.57 6.70
C PRO A 106 10.95 14.16 6.19
N GLU A 107 11.84 13.19 6.42
CA GLU A 107 11.59 11.79 6.09
C GLU A 107 10.49 11.20 6.97
N ASN A 108 10.55 11.43 8.28
CA ASN A 108 9.52 10.95 9.20
C ASN A 108 8.16 11.60 8.94
N LEU A 109 8.11 12.85 8.48
CA LEU A 109 6.87 13.51 8.05
C LEU A 109 6.23 12.79 6.87
N ARG A 110 7.01 12.42 5.85
CA ARG A 110 6.53 11.62 4.72
C ARG A 110 6.02 10.26 5.16
N GLN A 111 6.77 9.59 6.04
CA GLN A 111 6.39 8.27 6.55
C GLN A 111 5.11 8.34 7.41
N LEU A 112 4.97 9.34 8.29
CA LEU A 112 3.75 9.58 9.06
C LEU A 112 2.55 9.83 8.14
N ALA A 113 2.72 10.64 7.09
CA ALA A 113 1.64 10.94 6.16
C ALA A 113 1.19 9.71 5.34
N ALA A 114 2.09 8.77 5.09
CA ALA A 114 1.80 7.52 4.40
C ALA A 114 1.04 6.50 5.28
N ILE A 115 0.94 6.72 6.60
CA ILE A 115 0.20 5.84 7.50
C ILE A 115 -1.29 5.94 7.20
N PRO A 116 -2.00 4.85 6.86
CA PRO A 116 -3.39 4.91 6.38
C PRO A 116 -4.37 5.58 7.35
N TRP A 117 -4.13 5.45 8.64
CA TRP A 117 -5.01 5.92 9.72
C TRP A 117 -4.64 7.31 10.26
N VAL A 118 -3.63 7.97 9.70
CA VAL A 118 -3.35 9.39 9.96
C VAL A 118 -4.29 10.23 9.09
N ALA A 119 -5.10 11.06 9.74
CA ALA A 119 -6.06 11.93 9.07
C ALA A 119 -5.37 13.13 8.43
N ARG A 120 -4.54 13.82 9.23
CA ARG A 120 -3.77 14.99 8.83
C ARG A 120 -2.64 15.29 9.80
N ILE A 121 -1.68 16.06 9.33
CA ILE A 121 -0.51 16.52 10.09
C ILE A 121 -0.49 18.05 9.99
N GLU A 122 -0.65 18.70 11.13
CA GLU A 122 -0.70 20.16 11.27
C GLU A 122 0.62 20.66 11.88
N PRO A 123 1.11 21.86 11.53
CA PRO A 123 2.24 22.47 12.23
C PRO A 123 1.86 22.82 13.67
N MET A 124 2.77 22.58 14.61
CA MET A 124 2.60 23.00 16.00
C MET A 124 2.96 24.49 16.10
N ARG A 125 2.02 25.32 16.55
CA ARG A 125 2.24 26.73 16.85
C ARG A 125 3.04 26.91 18.14
#